data_AF-A0A3D8M357-F1
#
_entry.id   AF-A0A3D8M357-F1
#
_cell.length_a   1.000
_cell.length_b   1.000
_cell.length_c   1.000
_cell.angle_alpha   90.00
_cell.angle_beta   90.00
_cell.angle_gamma   90.00
#
_symmetry.space_group_name_H-M   'P 1'
#
loop_
_entity.id
_entity.type
_entity.pdbx_description
1 polymer ?
#
loop_
_entity_poly.entity_id
_entity_poly.type
_entity_poly.pdbx_seq_one_letter_code
_entity_poly.pdbx_strand_id
1 'polypeptide(L)'
;MAQAEDTWTVGKMNIKGKPVIYKFMSQLPDITIQKKLPWLTVISWKYDGSTNNGMPITSENEQMIALEDGLEEISGEESIYLPAYTATGNDLKEFVFYISDREAFINNLNKSLSSHSSYPIEINFYKDEEWSDLTKLLEDFKGS
;
A
#
# COMPACT_ATOMS: atom_id res chain seq x y z
N MET A 1 14.45 -23.23 3.53
CA MET A 1 13.54 -22.24 4.13
C MET A 1 12.49 -21.94 3.08
N ALA A 2 11.45 -22.78 3.00
CA ALA A 2 10.34 -22.53 2.09
C ALA A 2 9.23 -21.86 2.90
N GLN A 3 8.62 -20.82 2.31
CA GLN A 3 7.21 -20.42 2.42
C GLN A 3 7.08 -18.90 2.61
N ALA A 4 7.28 -18.16 1.51
CA ALA A 4 6.93 -16.75 1.38
C ALA A 4 5.96 -16.51 0.20
N GLU A 5 5.34 -17.56 -0.33
CA GLU A 5 4.49 -17.48 -1.52
C GLU A 5 2.97 -17.49 -1.18
N ASP A 6 2.58 -17.47 0.10
CA ASP A 6 1.20 -17.70 0.57
C ASP A 6 0.63 -16.56 1.45
N THR A 7 1.21 -15.35 1.40
CA THR A 7 0.84 -14.23 2.28
C THR A 7 0.11 -13.08 1.59
N TRP A 8 0.05 -13.08 0.25
CA TRP A 8 -0.53 -11.99 -0.53
C TRP A 8 -1.62 -12.50 -1.48
N THR A 9 -2.75 -11.80 -1.51
CA THR A 9 -3.87 -12.07 -2.40
C THR A 9 -4.02 -10.93 -3.40
N VAL A 10 -4.32 -11.27 -4.66
CA VAL A 10 -4.68 -10.28 -5.69
C VAL A 10 -6.17 -10.38 -5.96
N GLY A 11 -6.86 -9.26 -5.84
CA GLY A 11 -8.30 -9.13 -6.04
C GLY A 11 -8.63 -8.01 -7.02
N LYS A 12 -9.81 -8.07 -7.63
CA LYS A 12 -10.33 -7.02 -8.49
C LYS A 12 -11.72 -6.62 -8.03
N MET A 13 -11.94 -5.33 -7.82
CA MET A 13 -13.24 -4.75 -7.51
C MET A 13 -13.61 -3.70 -8.56
N ASN A 14 -14.91 -3.48 -8.80
CA ASN A 14 -15.37 -2.36 -9.62
C ASN A 14 -15.83 -1.22 -8.72
N ILE A 15 -15.13 -0.08 -8.78
CA ILE A 15 -15.44 1.13 -8.02
C ILE A 15 -15.86 2.20 -9.02
N LYS A 16 -17.08 2.75 -8.86
CA LYS A 16 -17.66 3.76 -9.77
C LYS A 16 -17.65 3.32 -11.26
N GLY A 17 -17.82 2.02 -11.51
CA GLY A 17 -17.82 1.45 -12.86
C GLY A 17 -16.43 1.25 -13.47
N LYS A 18 -15.34 1.61 -12.78
CA LYS A 18 -13.96 1.35 -13.21
C LYS A 18 -13.34 0.21 -12.39
N PRO A 19 -12.49 -0.63 -12.99
CA PRO A 19 -11.77 -1.66 -12.28
C PRO A 19 -10.71 -1.06 -11.33
N VAL A 20 -10.57 -1.67 -10.16
CA VAL A 20 -9.49 -1.43 -9.20
C VAL A 20 -8.89 -2.77 -8.83
N ILE A 21 -7.58 -2.90 -9.02
CA ILE A 21 -6.79 -4.08 -8.69
C ILE A 21 -6.18 -3.86 -7.31
N TYR A 22 -6.43 -4.81 -6.40
CA TYR A 22 -5.86 -4.84 -5.07
C TYR A 22 -4.82 -5.95 -4.97
N LYS A 23 -3.66 -5.68 -4.36
CA LYS A 23 -2.71 -6.68 -3.87
C LYS A 23 -2.60 -6.48 -2.36
N PHE A 24 -3.07 -7.42 -1.56
CA PHE A 24 -3.24 -7.23 -0.12
C PHE A 24 -2.79 -8.45 0.68
N MET A 25 -2.41 -8.24 1.94
CA MET A 25 -2.09 -9.33 2.86
C MET A 25 -3.31 -10.25 2.99
N SER A 26 -3.13 -11.57 2.86
CA SER A 26 -4.23 -12.55 2.91
C SER A 26 -4.87 -12.70 4.30
N GLN A 27 -4.19 -12.21 5.35
CA GLN A 27 -4.65 -12.25 6.73
C GLN A 27 -4.01 -11.12 7.55
N LEU A 28 -4.64 -10.76 8.66
CA LEU A 28 -4.07 -9.83 9.63
C LEU A 28 -2.81 -10.43 10.28
N PRO A 29 -1.78 -9.62 10.60
CA PRO A 29 -0.63 -10.08 11.36
C PRO A 29 -1.00 -10.41 12.81
N ASP A 30 -0.08 -11.01 13.58
CA ASP A 30 -0.30 -11.30 15.00
C ASP A 30 -0.67 -10.02 15.79
N ILE A 31 -1.49 -10.18 16.84
CA ILE A 31 -1.95 -9.07 17.69
C ILE A 31 -0.79 -8.28 18.31
N THR A 32 0.37 -8.90 18.51
CA THR A 32 1.58 -8.26 19.01
C THR A 32 2.17 -7.28 17.99
N ILE A 33 2.05 -7.58 16.70
CA ILE A 33 2.47 -6.68 15.61
C ILE A 33 1.44 -5.55 15.46
N GLN A 34 0.15 -5.88 15.44
CA GLN A 34 -0.93 -4.89 15.31
C GLN A 34 -0.82 -3.79 16.37
N LYS A 35 -0.62 -4.17 17.65
CA LYS A 35 -0.44 -3.24 18.77
C LYS A 35 0.79 -2.32 18.66
N LYS A 36 1.82 -2.72 17.90
CA LYS A 36 3.02 -1.90 17.67
C LYS A 36 2.83 -0.88 16.56
N LEU A 37 1.87 -1.10 15.65
CA LEU A 37 1.71 -0.35 14.42
C LEU A 37 0.30 0.28 14.35
N PRO A 38 0.01 1.32 15.15
CA PRO A 38 -1.34 1.83 15.32
C PRO A 38 -1.77 2.89 14.27
N TRP A 39 -0.93 3.19 13.29
CA TRP A 39 -1.17 4.24 12.31
C TRP A 39 -1.31 3.64 10.90
N LEU A 40 -2.45 3.85 10.27
CA LEU A 40 -2.63 3.61 8.85
C LEU A 40 -1.99 4.76 8.05
N THR A 41 -1.13 4.43 7.10
CA THR A 41 -0.42 5.38 6.24
C THR A 41 -0.75 5.09 4.80
N VAL A 42 -1.26 6.10 4.09
CA VAL A 42 -1.65 5.99 2.68
C VAL A 42 -0.74 6.90 1.86
N ILE A 43 0.10 6.29 1.03
CA ILE A 43 0.86 6.98 -0.01
C ILE A 43 0.06 6.87 -1.30
N SER A 44 -0.42 8.00 -1.80
CA SER A 44 -1.30 8.06 -2.97
C SER A 44 -0.63 8.75 -4.15
N TRP A 45 -0.90 8.24 -5.35
CA TRP A 45 -0.46 8.80 -6.63
C TRP A 45 -1.68 8.94 -7.53
N LYS A 46 -2.06 10.18 -7.83
CA LYS A 46 -3.12 10.51 -8.81
C LYS A 46 -2.53 10.58 -10.22
N TYR A 47 -3.19 9.98 -11.19
CA TYR A 47 -2.73 9.93 -12.58
C TYR A 47 -3.91 10.03 -13.56
N ASP A 48 -3.62 10.19 -14.86
CA ASP A 48 -4.65 10.22 -15.89
C ASP A 48 -4.92 8.83 -16.47
N GLY A 49 -5.85 8.11 -15.87
CA GLY A 49 -6.30 6.80 -16.34
C GLY A 49 -7.39 6.85 -17.43
N SER A 50 -7.77 8.05 -17.93
CA SER A 50 -8.93 8.21 -18.82
C SER A 50 -8.83 7.39 -20.11
N THR A 51 -7.62 7.21 -20.63
CA THR A 51 -7.34 6.46 -21.86
C THR A 51 -7.18 4.95 -21.66
N ASN A 52 -7.09 4.50 -20.40
CA ASN A 52 -6.85 3.10 -20.05
C ASN A 52 -7.82 2.60 -18.96
N ASN A 53 -9.10 3.01 -19.03
CA ASN A 53 -10.17 2.57 -18.15
C ASN A 53 -9.87 2.74 -16.64
N GLY A 54 -9.22 3.84 -16.28
CA GLY A 54 -8.80 4.13 -14.91
C GLY A 54 -7.49 3.50 -14.48
N MET A 55 -6.83 2.72 -15.33
CA MET A 55 -5.49 2.15 -15.08
C MET A 55 -4.41 3.10 -15.59
N PRO A 56 -3.18 3.06 -15.05
CA PRO A 56 -2.10 3.92 -15.54
C PRO A 56 -1.65 3.50 -16.94
N ILE A 57 -1.08 4.43 -17.70
CA ILE A 57 -0.35 4.09 -18.93
C ILE A 57 1.02 3.50 -18.60
N THR A 58 1.67 2.84 -19.56
CA THR A 58 2.94 2.11 -19.33
C THR A 58 4.02 2.97 -18.68
N SER A 59 4.25 4.19 -19.17
CA SER A 59 5.28 5.09 -18.64
C SER A 59 5.00 5.62 -17.23
N GLU A 60 3.73 5.74 -16.84
CA GLU A 60 3.36 6.07 -15.46
C GLU A 60 3.52 4.85 -14.56
N ASN A 61 3.08 3.67 -15.04
CA ASN A 61 3.21 2.42 -14.31
C ASN A 61 4.68 2.06 -14.03
N GLU A 62 5.60 2.30 -14.97
CA GLU A 62 7.05 2.11 -14.76
C GLU A 62 7.58 2.98 -13.60
N GLN A 63 7.11 4.22 -13.48
CA GLN A 63 7.51 5.07 -12.35
C GLN A 63 6.88 4.63 -11.03
N MET A 64 5.63 4.13 -11.07
CA MET A 64 4.97 3.55 -9.90
C MET A 64 5.67 2.28 -9.43
N ILE A 65 6.18 1.45 -10.34
CA ILE A 65 7.00 0.28 -10.01
C ILE A 65 8.30 0.73 -9.36
N ALA A 66 9.01 1.71 -9.93
CA ALA A 66 10.24 2.22 -9.33
C ALA A 66 10.01 2.83 -7.93
N LEU A 67 8.85 3.43 -7.69
CA LEU A 67 8.44 3.84 -6.34
C LEU A 67 8.19 2.62 -5.45
N GLU A 68 7.41 1.63 -5.91
CA GLU A 68 7.11 0.39 -5.18
C GLU A 68 8.41 -0.31 -4.73
N ASP A 69 9.38 -0.46 -5.63
CA ASP A 69 10.70 -1.03 -5.34
C ASP A 69 11.43 -0.24 -4.23
N GLY A 70 11.42 1.10 -4.30
CA GLY A 70 12.02 1.94 -3.26
C GLY A 70 11.28 1.92 -1.91
N LEU A 71 9.99 1.56 -1.91
CA LEU A 71 9.20 1.34 -0.69
C LEU A 71 9.53 -0.02 -0.05
N GLU A 72 9.88 -1.03 -0.84
CA GLU A 72 10.34 -2.33 -0.35
C GLU A 72 11.70 -2.24 0.35
N GLU A 73 12.51 -1.23 0.03
CA GLU A 73 13.83 -0.98 0.67
C GLU A 73 13.75 -0.20 2.00
N ILE A 74 12.57 0.16 2.48
CA ILE A 74 12.42 0.85 3.77
C ILE A 74 12.94 -0.06 4.90
N SER A 75 13.72 0.51 5.82
CA SER A 75 14.22 -0.25 6.97
C SER A 75 13.21 -0.30 8.12
N GLY A 76 13.19 -1.42 8.85
CA GLY A 76 12.37 -1.60 10.06
C GLY A 76 11.02 -2.24 9.82
N GLU A 77 10.91 -3.19 8.89
CA GLU A 77 9.68 -3.99 8.72
C GLU A 77 9.29 -4.70 10.04
N GLU A 78 7.99 -4.90 10.25
CA GLU A 78 7.33 -5.46 11.45
C GLU A 78 7.55 -4.68 12.77
N SER A 79 8.41 -3.66 12.77
CA SER A 79 8.78 -2.87 13.95
C SER A 79 8.46 -1.38 13.81
N ILE A 80 8.70 -0.81 12.63
CA ILE A 80 8.41 0.57 12.26
C ILE A 80 7.27 0.64 11.25
N TYR A 81 7.21 -0.31 10.33
CA TYR A 81 6.16 -0.36 9.31
C TYR A 81 5.82 -1.81 8.93
N LEU A 82 4.64 -1.99 8.35
CA LEU A 82 4.23 -3.23 7.68
C LEU A 82 3.37 -2.88 6.46
N PRO A 83 3.72 -3.34 5.25
CA PRO A 83 2.87 -3.20 4.06
C PRO A 83 1.55 -3.95 4.25
N ALA A 84 0.42 -3.31 3.97
CA ALA A 84 -0.91 -3.90 4.10
C ALA A 84 -1.53 -4.24 2.75
N TYR A 85 -1.58 -3.27 1.84
CA TYR A 85 -2.06 -3.48 0.49
C TYR A 85 -1.62 -2.39 -0.49
N THR A 86 -1.74 -2.68 -1.77
CA THR A 86 -1.75 -1.69 -2.85
C THR A 86 -3.07 -1.74 -3.60
N ALA A 87 -3.56 -0.58 -4.04
CA ALA A 87 -4.76 -0.46 -4.86
C ALA A 87 -4.41 0.33 -6.12
N THR A 88 -4.78 -0.18 -7.30
CA THR A 88 -4.49 0.47 -8.58
C THR A 88 -5.72 0.47 -9.46
N GLY A 89 -6.23 1.64 -9.78
CA GLY A 89 -7.33 1.83 -10.70
C GLY A 89 -8.15 3.05 -10.35
N ASN A 90 -9.15 3.36 -11.17
CA ASN A 90 -9.98 4.55 -11.01
C ASN A 90 -9.14 5.84 -10.84
N ASP A 91 -8.10 6.00 -11.69
CA ASP A 91 -7.24 7.19 -11.77
C ASP A 91 -6.37 7.42 -10.50
N LEU A 92 -6.21 6.37 -9.69
CA LEU A 92 -5.51 6.40 -8.40
C LEU A 92 -4.67 5.14 -8.17
N LYS A 93 -3.47 5.31 -7.61
CA LYS A 93 -2.62 4.23 -7.07
C LYS A 93 -2.36 4.55 -5.61
N GLU A 94 -2.58 3.59 -4.73
CA GLU A 94 -2.33 3.70 -3.29
C GLU A 94 -1.40 2.59 -2.83
N PHE A 95 -0.45 2.96 -1.97
CA PHE A 95 0.41 2.06 -1.21
C PHE A 95 0.10 2.28 0.26
N VAL A 96 -0.39 1.23 0.92
CA VAL A 96 -0.95 1.32 2.27
C VAL A 96 -0.12 0.50 3.24
N PHE A 97 0.27 1.14 4.33
CA PHE A 97 1.13 0.60 5.37
C PHE A 97 0.54 0.86 6.74
N TYR A 98 0.80 -0.03 7.70
CA TYR A 98 0.65 0.29 9.12
C TYR A 98 2.01 0.62 9.72
N ILE A 99 2.09 1.70 10.51
CA ILE A 99 3.36 2.21 11.06
C ILE A 99 3.29 2.43 12.56
N SER A 100 4.44 2.34 13.23
CA SER A 100 4.56 2.61 14.67
C SER A 100 4.56 4.11 14.97
N ASP A 101 5.31 4.87 14.17
CA ASP A 101 5.57 6.29 14.37
C ASP A 101 5.75 7.01 13.03
N ARG A 102 5.11 8.18 12.92
CA ARG A 102 5.05 8.96 11.67
C ARG A 102 6.39 9.54 11.28
N GLU A 103 7.15 10.06 12.24
CA GLU A 103 8.44 10.70 11.97
C GLU A 103 9.50 9.66 11.62
N ALA A 104 9.54 8.54 12.35
CA ALA A 104 10.42 7.41 12.06
C ALA A 104 10.17 6.84 10.66
N PHE A 105 8.90 6.65 10.29
CA PHE A 105 8.53 6.19 8.95
C PHE A 105 8.98 7.16 7.86
N ILE A 106 8.66 8.46 7.97
CA ILE A 106 9.07 9.46 6.98
C ILE A 106 10.60 9.54 6.85
N ASN A 107 11.33 9.45 7.97
CA ASN A 107 12.79 9.45 7.94
C ASN A 107 13.36 8.23 7.21
N ASN A 108 12.77 7.04 7.39
CA ASN A 108 13.22 5.83 6.69
C ASN A 108 12.81 5.83 5.22
N LEU A 109 11.60 6.31 4.91
CA LEU A 109 11.12 6.53 3.54
C LEU A 109 12.03 7.48 2.75
N ASN A 110 12.38 8.63 3.33
CA ASN A 110 13.27 9.59 2.67
C ASN A 110 14.67 9.03 2.43
N LYS A 111 15.15 8.13 3.30
CA LYS A 111 16.44 7.45 3.11
C LYS A 111 16.38 6.46 1.95
N SER A 112 15.34 5.62 1.89
CA SER A 112 15.20 4.62 0.81
C SER A 112 15.04 5.31 -0.55
N LEU A 113 14.29 6.41 -0.61
CA LEU A 113 14.07 7.17 -1.85
C LEU A 113 15.13 8.24 -2.14
N SER A 114 16.26 8.28 -1.41
CA SER A 114 17.23 9.37 -1.52
C SER A 114 17.94 9.48 -2.88
N SER A 115 18.03 8.39 -3.64
CA SER A 115 18.58 8.35 -4.99
C SER A 115 17.51 8.51 -6.09
N HIS A 116 16.24 8.58 -5.72
CA HIS A 116 15.13 8.63 -6.66
C HIS A 116 14.83 10.08 -7.09
N SER A 117 14.18 10.21 -8.25
CA SER A 117 13.55 11.48 -8.64
C SER A 117 12.28 11.72 -7.80
N SER A 118 11.90 12.98 -7.63
CA SER A 118 10.68 13.32 -6.90
C SER A 118 9.44 12.73 -7.55
N TYR A 119 8.59 12.11 -6.74
CA TYR A 119 7.32 11.54 -7.16
C TYR A 119 6.15 12.48 -6.85
N PRO A 120 5.08 12.50 -7.68
CA PRO A 120 3.87 13.29 -7.44
C PRO A 120 2.94 12.59 -6.43
N ILE A 121 3.46 12.29 -5.24
CA ILE A 121 2.73 11.55 -4.20
C ILE A 121 2.19 12.46 -3.09
N GLU A 122 1.05 12.08 -2.53
CA GLU A 122 0.51 12.62 -1.29
C GLU A 122 0.55 11.54 -0.20
N ILE A 123 1.05 11.88 0.99
CA ILE A 123 1.14 10.96 2.13
C ILE A 123 0.18 11.42 3.22
N ASN A 124 -0.73 10.54 3.63
CA ASN A 124 -1.69 10.79 4.70
C ASN A 124 -1.54 9.76 5.82
N PHE A 125 -1.79 10.20 7.06
CA PHE A 125 -1.71 9.37 8.27
C PHE A 125 -3.04 9.38 9.01
N TYR A 126 -3.51 8.19 9.35
CA TYR A 126 -4.76 7.97 10.08
C TYR A 126 -4.47 7.07 11.29
N LYS A 127 -5.15 7.32 12.40
CA LYS A 127 -5.07 6.45 13.57
C LYS A 127 -6.03 5.28 13.37
N ASP A 128 -5.51 4.05 13.39
CA ASP A 128 -6.28 2.82 13.22
C ASP A 128 -5.65 1.69 14.06
N GLU A 129 -5.86 1.74 15.37
CA GLU A 129 -5.31 0.76 16.33
C GLU A 129 -5.92 -0.64 16.17
N GLU A 130 -7.15 -0.69 15.65
CA GLU A 130 -7.93 -1.91 15.48
C GLU A 130 -7.72 -2.54 14.10
N TRP A 131 -6.86 -1.96 13.25
CA TRP A 131 -6.62 -2.44 11.88
C TRP A 131 -7.92 -2.61 11.08
N SER A 132 -8.85 -1.69 11.29
CA SER A 132 -10.21 -1.76 10.75
C SER A 132 -10.21 -1.68 9.22
N ASP A 133 -9.28 -0.92 8.65
CA ASP A 133 -9.19 -0.73 7.20
C ASP A 133 -8.83 -2.03 6.46
N LEU A 134 -7.74 -2.69 6.87
CA LEU A 134 -7.36 -4.00 6.32
C LEU A 134 -8.40 -5.09 6.65
N THR A 135 -8.98 -5.06 7.85
CA THR A 135 -10.03 -6.01 8.23
C THR A 135 -11.22 -5.93 7.29
N LYS A 136 -11.69 -4.72 6.99
CA LYS A 136 -12.80 -4.50 6.06
C LYS A 136 -12.45 -4.96 4.64
N LEU A 137 -11.24 -4.67 4.16
CA LEU A 137 -10.79 -5.15 2.85
C LEU A 137 -10.82 -6.68 2.76
N LEU A 138 -10.36 -7.38 3.80
CA LEU A 138 -10.41 -8.83 3.88
C LEU A 138 -11.84 -9.38 3.88
N GLU A 139 -12.77 -8.70 4.56
CA GLU A 139 -14.19 -9.08 4.58
C GLU A 139 -14.84 -8.91 3.19
N ASP A 140 -14.56 -7.79 2.51
CA ASP A 140 -15.10 -7.49 1.17
C ASP A 140 -14.67 -8.57 0.14
N PHE A 141 -13.47 -9.12 0.26
CA PHE A 141 -12.96 -10.19 -0.62
C PHE A 141 -13.28 -11.62 -0.14
N LYS A 142 -13.74 -11.80 1.10
CA LYS A 142 -14.27 -13.10 1.59
C LYS A 142 -15.73 -13.32 1.19
N GLY A 143 -16.49 -12.24 1.00
CA GLY A 143 -17.90 -12.27 0.63
C GLY A 143 -18.18 -12.26 -0.88
N SER A 144 -17.14 -12.17 -1.72
CA SER A 144 -17.23 -12.07 -3.19
C SER A 144 -17.16 -13.40 -3.92
#